data_AF-A0A964H9P4-F1
#
_entry.id   AF-A0A964H9P4-F1
#
_cell.length_a   1.000
_cell.length_b   1.000
_cell.length_c   1.000
_cell.angle_alpha   90.00
_cell.angle_beta   90.00
_cell.angle_gamma   90.00
#
_symmetry.space_group_name_H-M   'P 1'
#
loop_
_entity.id
_entity.type
_entity.pdbx_description
1 polymer ?
#
loop_
_entity_poly.entity_id
_entity_poly.type
_entity_poly.pdbx_seq_one_letter_code
_entity_poly.pdbx_strand_id
1 'polypeptide(L)'
;MPGGRARYGDSLRFEVAVNLNGLDPDDLTVELMFLRPTDPSHSRAKRFALRHEKSLENGEHLFSRELTPDQCGKLEYRVRAYPSHALLTHPFEMGMMVWL
;
A
#
# COMPACT_ATOMS: atom_id res chain seq x y z
N MET A 1 15.36 -2.92 -8.23
CA MET A 1 14.39 -1.82 -8.03
C MET A 1 13.87 -1.37 -9.39
N PRO A 2 12.65 -1.70 -9.81
CA PRO A 2 12.12 -1.07 -11.02
C PRO A 2 11.72 0.37 -10.68
N GLY A 3 12.62 1.31 -10.95
CA GLY A 3 12.33 2.73 -10.97
C GLY A 3 11.55 3.05 -12.24
N GLY A 4 10.24 2.78 -12.25
CA GLY A 4 9.38 3.17 -13.36
C GLY A 4 9.32 4.70 -13.48
N ARG A 5 9.84 5.25 -14.59
CA ARG A 5 9.60 6.65 -14.93
C ARG A 5 8.15 6.77 -15.40
N ALA A 6 7.29 7.32 -14.56
CA ALA A 6 5.92 7.66 -14.93
C ALA A 6 5.84 9.14 -15.33
N ARG A 7 5.06 9.45 -16.37
CA ARG A 7 4.77 10.84 -16.73
C ARG A 7 3.61 11.35 -15.88
N TYR A 8 3.54 12.67 -15.75
CA TYR A 8 2.39 13.31 -15.12
C TYR A 8 1.11 12.95 -15.90
N GLY A 9 0.09 12.45 -15.20
CA GLY A 9 -1.16 12.00 -15.79
C GLY A 9 -1.16 10.53 -16.25
N ASP A 10 -0.04 9.81 -16.17
CA ASP A 10 -0.05 8.36 -16.43
C ASP A 10 -0.72 7.61 -15.28
N SER A 11 -1.54 6.62 -15.64
CA SER A 11 -2.09 5.67 -14.66
C SER A 11 -1.05 4.59 -14.39
N LEU A 12 -0.67 4.44 -13.12
CA LEU A 12 0.21 3.40 -12.64
C LEU A 12 -0.60 2.36 -11.87
N ARG A 13 -0.44 1.10 -12.26
CA ARG A 13 -0.97 -0.02 -11.49
C ARG A 13 0.08 -0.48 -10.49
N PHE A 14 -0.29 -0.50 -9.22
CA PHE A 14 0.51 -1.07 -8.15
C PHE A 14 -0.10 -2.41 -7.76
N GLU A 15 0.76 -3.42 -7.66
CA GLU A 15 0.40 -4.81 -7.38
C GLU A 15 1.34 -5.35 -6.31
N VAL A 16 0.77 -5.89 -5.23
CA VAL A 16 1.51 -6.42 -4.08
C VAL A 16 0.91 -7.76 -3.72
N ALA A 17 1.70 -8.83 -3.84
CA ALA A 17 1.33 -10.15 -3.33
C ALA A 17 1.68 -10.21 -1.85
N VAL A 18 0.72 -10.62 -1.01
CA VAL A 18 0.90 -10.77 0.43
C VAL A 18 0.46 -12.16 0.84
N ASN A 19 1.30 -12.87 1.58
CA ASN A 19 0.90 -14.12 2.22
C ASN A 19 0.14 -13.81 3.52
N LEU A 20 -1.15 -14.17 3.56
CA LEU A 20 -2.02 -13.90 4.70
C LEU A 20 -1.94 -14.95 5.81
N ASN A 21 -1.25 -16.07 5.57
CA ASN A 21 -1.10 -17.18 6.52
C ASN A 21 -2.44 -17.62 7.18
N GLY A 22 -3.52 -17.65 6.39
CA GLY A 22 -4.86 -18.04 6.85
C GLY A 22 -5.75 -16.91 7.37
N LEU A 23 -5.27 -15.65 7.39
CA LEU A 23 -6.13 -14.49 7.63
C LEU A 23 -7.02 -14.19 6.42
N ASP A 24 -8.20 -13.63 6.69
CA ASP A 24 -9.07 -13.13 5.65
C ASP A 24 -8.49 -11.83 5.05
N PRO A 25 -8.56 -11.63 3.72
CA PRO A 25 -8.11 -10.40 3.10
C PRO A 25 -8.80 -9.12 3.61
N ASP A 26 -10.01 -9.19 4.18
CA ASP A 26 -10.69 -8.04 4.78
C ASP A 26 -10.15 -7.67 6.17
N ASP A 27 -9.51 -8.61 6.88
CA ASP A 27 -8.88 -8.36 8.19
C ASP A 27 -7.49 -7.69 8.06
N LEU A 28 -6.99 -7.52 6.84
CA LEU A 28 -5.70 -6.91 6.55
C LEU A 28 -5.84 -5.71 5.61
N THR A 29 -5.33 -4.55 6.03
CA THR A 29 -5.16 -3.42 5.12
C THR A 29 -3.72 -3.38 4.59
N VAL A 30 -3.58 -3.45 3.27
CA VAL A 30 -2.33 -3.15 2.57
C VAL A 30 -2.38 -1.71 2.08
N GLU A 31 -1.43 -0.88 2.49
CA GLU A 31 -1.40 0.54 2.22
C GLU A 31 -0.12 0.95 1.48
N LEU A 32 -0.30 1.65 0.36
CA LEU A 32 0.75 2.32 -0.38
C LEU A 32 0.87 3.77 0.08
N MET A 33 2.07 4.18 0.44
CA MET A 33 2.40 5.54 0.85
C MET A 33 3.30 6.21 -0.17
N PHE A 34 2.90 7.37 -0.68
CA PHE A 34 3.76 8.26 -1.45
C PHE A 34 4.35 9.34 -0.56
N LEU A 35 5.67 9.40 -0.56
CA LEU A 35 6.50 10.20 0.30
C LEU A 35 7.31 11.17 -0.56
N ARG A 36 7.68 12.31 0.03
CA ARG A 36 8.61 13.26 -0.59
C ARG A 36 9.94 13.18 0.16
N PRO A 37 11.08 13.03 -0.53
CA PRO A 37 12.40 13.03 0.11
C PRO A 37 12.66 14.30 0.94
N THR A 38 12.01 15.41 0.58
CA THR A 38 12.12 16.71 1.25
C THR A 38 11.24 16.84 2.50
N ASP A 39 10.41 15.84 2.82
CA ASP A 39 9.54 15.82 3.99
C ASP A 39 9.85 14.62 4.90
N PRO A 40 10.89 14.71 5.75
CA PRO A 40 11.29 13.62 6.65
C PRO A 40 10.23 13.30 7.71
N SER A 41 9.29 14.20 7.97
CA SER A 41 8.17 13.97 8.90
C SER A 41 7.05 13.11 8.31
N HIS A 42 7.08 12.87 6.99
CA HIS A 42 6.03 12.21 6.22
C HIS A 42 4.63 12.83 6.41
N SER A 43 4.56 14.09 6.87
CA SER A 43 3.32 14.82 7.13
C SER A 43 2.47 14.99 5.86
N ARG A 44 3.12 15.09 4.70
CA ARG A 44 2.49 15.22 3.38
C ARG A 44 2.36 13.89 2.64
N ALA A 45 2.58 12.76 3.31
CA ALA A 45 2.49 11.47 2.69
C ALA A 45 1.05 11.18 2.25
N LYS A 46 0.85 10.92 0.95
CA LYS A 46 -0.45 10.42 0.45
C LYS A 46 -0.51 8.92 0.68
N ARG A 47 -1.65 8.46 1.18
CA ARG A 47 -1.88 7.06 1.57
C ARG A 47 -3.01 6.49 0.74
N PHE A 48 -2.80 5.29 0.22
CA PHE A 48 -3.76 4.60 -0.63
C PHE A 48 -3.86 3.15 -0.17
N ALA A 49 -5.01 2.78 0.39
CA ALA A 49 -5.31 1.36 0.61
C ALA A 49 -5.42 0.66 -0.75
N LEU A 50 -4.71 -0.46 -0.90
CA LEU A 50 -4.86 -1.38 -2.02
C LEU A 50 -6.09 -2.25 -1.78
N ARG A 51 -6.74 -2.69 -2.85
CA ARG A 51 -7.88 -3.59 -2.77
C ARG A 51 -7.42 -5.01 -3.03
N HIS A 52 -7.97 -5.97 -2.29
CA HIS A 52 -7.82 -7.36 -2.67
C HIS A 52 -8.43 -7.57 -4.06
N GLU A 53 -7.65 -8.13 -4.98
CA GLU A 53 -8.07 -8.39 -6.35
C GLU A 53 -8.34 -9.88 -6.57
N LYS A 54 -7.43 -10.74 -6.13
CA LYS A 54 -7.53 -12.20 -6.30
C LYS A 54 -6.58 -12.94 -5.37
N SER A 55 -6.90 -14.20 -5.11
CA SER A 55 -5.95 -15.15 -4.51
C SER A 55 -5.10 -15.78 -5.61
N LEU A 56 -3.83 -16.05 -5.31
CA LEU A 56 -2.85 -16.68 -6.18
C LEU A 56 -2.72 -18.17 -5.82
N GLU A 57 -2.29 -18.99 -6.78
CA GLU A 57 -2.23 -20.45 -6.64
C GLU A 57 -1.25 -20.93 -5.55
N ASN A 58 -0.31 -20.08 -5.15
CA ASN A 58 0.67 -20.34 -4.10
C ASN A 58 0.19 -19.95 -2.68
N GLY A 59 -1.07 -19.57 -2.52
CA GLY A 59 -1.63 -19.13 -1.23
C GLY A 59 -1.34 -17.67 -0.87
N GLU A 60 -0.77 -16.89 -1.78
CA GLU A 60 -0.66 -15.45 -1.65
C GLU A 60 -1.93 -14.75 -2.14
N HIS A 61 -2.15 -13.52 -1.68
CA HIS A 61 -3.27 -12.69 -2.07
C HIS A 61 -2.74 -11.45 -2.78
N LEU A 62 -3.23 -11.20 -3.99
CA LEU A 62 -2.85 -10.03 -4.77
C LEU A 62 -3.70 -8.84 -4.37
N PHE A 63 -3.04 -7.80 -3.88
CA PHE A 63 -3.63 -6.50 -3.63
C PHE A 63 -3.20 -5.55 -4.72
N SER A 64 -4.16 -4.87 -5.33
CA SER A 64 -3.88 -3.95 -6.43
C SER A 64 -4.62 -2.63 -6.28
N ARG A 65 -4.06 -1.59 -6.92
CA ARG A 65 -4.74 -0.33 -7.15
C ARG A 65 -4.11 0.40 -8.31
N GLU A 66 -4.98 0.97 -9.14
CA GLU A 66 -4.58 1.91 -10.16
C GLU A 66 -4.58 3.34 -9.58
N LEU A 67 -3.49 4.06 -9.78
CA LEU A 67 -3.28 5.41 -9.27
C LEU A 67 -2.71 6.29 -10.37
N THR A 68 -3.30 7.47 -10.53
CA THR A 68 -2.75 8.54 -11.36
C THR A 68 -2.08 9.56 -10.42
N PRO A 69 -0.75 9.59 -10.31
CA PRO A 69 -0.08 10.55 -9.44
C PRO A 69 -0.31 11.97 -9.97
N ASP A 70 -1.00 12.79 -9.19
CA ASP A 70 -1.19 14.23 -9.43
C ASP A 70 0.00 15.07 -8.93
N GLN A 71 1.05 14.42 -8.43
CA GLN A 71 2.24 15.08 -7.89
C GLN A 71 3.42 14.93 -8.84
N CYS A 72 3.98 16.07 -9.25
CA CYS A 72 5.22 16.14 -10.02
C CYS A 72 6.47 16.11 -9.11
N GLY A 73 7.56 15.57 -9.62
CA GLY A 73 8.87 15.57 -8.96
C GLY A 73 9.30 14.18 -8.47
N LYS A 74 10.39 14.12 -7.69
CA LYS A 74 10.87 12.87 -7.12
C LYS A 74 9.92 12.44 -5.99
N LEU A 75 9.24 11.33 -6.21
CA LEU A 75 8.41 10.65 -5.22
C LEU A 75 9.11 9.36 -4.80
N GLU A 76 9.00 9.05 -3.52
CA GLU A 76 9.34 7.74 -2.98
C GLU A 76 8.05 7.04 -2.61
N TYR A 77 7.97 5.73 -2.84
CA TYR A 77 6.83 4.94 -2.40
C TYR A 77 7.28 3.91 -1.39
N ARG A 78 6.41 3.61 -0.42
CA ARG A 78 6.57 2.51 0.53
C ARG A 78 5.24 1.79 0.66
N VAL A 79 5.31 0.48 0.87
CA VAL A 79 4.12 -0.34 1.13
C VAL A 79 4.19 -0.84 2.56
N ARG A 80 3.06 -0.80 3.25
CA ARG A 80 2.91 -1.41 4.57
C ARG A 80 1.65 -2.25 4.63
N ALA A 81 1.65 -3.28 5.46
CA ALA A 81 0.48 -4.07 5.78
C ALA A 81 0.24 -4.04 7.29
N TYR A 82 -1.02 -4.00 7.70
CA TYR A 82 -1.40 -4.05 9.11
C TYR A 82 -2.78 -4.67 9.28
N PRO A 83 -3.02 -5.43 10.37
CA PRO A 83 -4.35 -5.90 10.69
C PRO A 83 -5.31 -4.73 10.91
N SER A 84 -6.48 -4.79 10.30
CA SER A 84 -7.50 -3.76 10.37
C SER A 84 -8.86 -4.38 10.59
N HIS A 85 -9.61 -3.88 11.57
CA HIS A 85 -10.97 -4.34 11.82
C HIS A 85 -11.83 -3.16 12.26
N ALA A 86 -13.12 -3.15 11.87
CA ALA A 86 -14.04 -2.03 12.14
C ALA A 86 -14.26 -1.74 13.64
N LEU A 87 -13.96 -2.71 14.50
CA LEU A 87 -14.06 -2.59 15.97
C LEU A 87 -12.81 -1.98 16.62
N LEU A 88 -11.73 -1.77 15.89
CA LEU A 88 -10.55 -1.10 16.43
C LEU A 88 -10.80 0.40 16.55
N THR A 89 -10.45 0.97 17.70
CA THR A 89 -10.54 2.42 17.89
C THR A 89 -9.50 3.15 17.05
N HIS A 90 -8.38 2.49 16.78
CA HIS A 90 -7.30 3.02 15.97
C HIS A 90 -6.71 1.97 15.01
N PRO A 91 -6.40 2.32 13.74
CA PRO A 91 -5.88 1.36 12.75
C PRO A 91 -4.57 0.66 13.13
N PHE A 92 -3.79 1.27 14.04
CA PHE A 92 -2.51 0.73 14.51
C PHE A 92 -2.56 0.23 15.96
N GLU A 93 -3.76 0.06 16.52
CA GLU A 93 -3.95 -0.38 17.91
C GLU A 93 -3.30 -1.73 18.21
N MET A 94 -3.28 -2.64 17.22
CA MET A 94 -2.65 -3.96 17.38
C MET A 94 -1.11 -3.94 17.34
N GLY A 95 -0.48 -2.86 16.87
CA GLY A 95 0.99 -2.76 16.79
C GLY A 95 1.67 -3.71 15.78
N MET A 96 0.93 -4.46 14.97
CA MET A 96 1.45 -5.47 14.02
C MET A 96 1.67 -4.92 12.61
N MET A 97 2.08 -3.66 12.50
CA MET A 97 2.36 -3.04 11.19
C MET A 97 3.71 -3.53 10.65
N VAL A 98 3.72 -4.05 9.43
CA VAL A 98 4.93 -4.48 8.72
C VAL A 98 5.17 -3.62 7.48
N TRP A 99 6.43 -3.31 7.18
CA TRP A 99 6.83 -2.71 5.92
C TRP A 99 7.17 -3.84 4.94
N LEU A 100 6.68 -3.73 3.70
CA LEU A 100 6.90 -4.68 2.61
C LEU A 100 7.99 -4.16 1.65
#